data_AF-A0A5E4LQX5-F1
#
_entry.id   AF-A0A5E4LQX5-F1
#
_cell.length_a   1.000
_cell.length_b   1.000
_cell.length_c   1.000
_cell.angle_alpha   90.00
_cell.angle_beta   90.00
_cell.angle_gamma   90.00
#
_symmetry.space_group_name_H-M   'P 1'
#
loop_
_entity.id
_entity.type
_entity.pdbx_description
1 polymer ?
#
loop_
_entity_poly.entity_id
_entity_poly.type
_entity_poly.pdbx_seq_one_letter_code
_entity_poly.pdbx_strand_id
1 'polypeptide(L)'
;MKEYNWKLFLPNLLLQRGRMRKAEFFLIILLTLASSAFVPPRVFDQDDLGDIIFKEFTYSIAIDCNESILKVMVMNESNMPVEGATTYLQYLENSNPIISRISTPKNGTTLHQLPGNTKYMRSRWTLLIEKEGYRSKAVQFDLAPCYSNWTMPPYIPPVIKPKNNTGNETHIPAENKTTDNQSGWNPANQTQDNSDDGINVDGIQWIPVIVLIVILLIIFKYVKRTNKHAKNTNRIDFSSSRLYWRKRKK
;
A
#
# COMPACT_ATOMS: atom_id res chain seq x y z
N MET A 1 -25.65 -33.75 -1.28
CA MET A 1 -24.82 -32.96 -0.34
C MET A 1 -23.86 -33.92 0.34
N LYS A 2 -22.54 -33.73 0.21
CA LYS A 2 -21.52 -34.58 0.84
C LYS A 2 -20.89 -33.78 2.00
N GLU A 3 -21.12 -34.23 3.22
CA GLU A 3 -20.46 -33.70 4.41
C GLU A 3 -19.00 -34.19 4.44
N TYR A 4 -18.05 -33.27 4.34
CA TYR A 4 -16.64 -33.57 4.54
C TYR A 4 -16.32 -33.56 6.03
N ASN A 5 -15.81 -34.68 6.53
CA ASN A 5 -15.50 -34.89 7.94
C ASN A 5 -14.10 -34.35 8.25
N TRP A 6 -14.01 -33.08 8.69
CA TRP A 6 -12.76 -32.35 8.94
C TRP A 6 -11.94 -32.86 10.13
N LYS A 7 -12.45 -33.80 10.93
CA LYS A 7 -11.80 -34.25 12.18
C LYS A 7 -10.58 -35.15 11.99
N LEU A 8 -10.26 -35.58 10.77
CA LEU A 8 -9.14 -36.52 10.52
C LEU A 8 -7.86 -35.86 9.98
N PHE A 9 -7.84 -34.56 9.69
CA PHE A 9 -6.67 -33.91 9.07
C PHE A 9 -5.72 -33.19 10.04
N LEU A 10 -6.06 -33.14 11.34
CA LEU A 10 -5.30 -32.39 12.34
C LEU A 10 -4.20 -33.14 13.13
N PRO A 11 -4.14 -34.48 13.26
CA PRO A 11 -3.13 -35.09 14.14
C PRO A 11 -1.71 -35.20 13.56
N ASN A 12 -1.52 -35.21 12.24
CA ASN A 12 -0.21 -35.52 11.65
C ASN A 12 0.78 -34.33 11.57
N LEU A 13 0.34 -33.11 11.89
CA LEU A 13 1.23 -31.94 11.93
C LEU A 13 1.90 -31.74 13.30
N LEU A 14 1.48 -32.45 14.36
CA LEU A 14 1.99 -32.25 15.72
C LEU A 14 3.14 -33.20 16.13
N LEU A 15 3.55 -34.12 15.25
CA LEU A 15 4.58 -35.14 15.53
C LEU A 15 5.93 -34.91 14.83
N GLN A 16 6.25 -33.67 14.46
CA GLN A 16 7.63 -33.22 14.22
C GLN A 16 8.15 -32.34 15.38
N ARG A 17 7.84 -32.73 16.62
CA ARG A 17 8.49 -32.20 17.84
C ARG A 17 9.85 -32.84 18.02
N GLY A 18 10.88 -32.32 17.37
CA GLY A 18 12.24 -32.80 17.60
C GLY A 18 13.29 -31.99 16.86
N ARG A 19 13.60 -30.79 17.39
CA ARG A 19 14.56 -29.80 16.86
C ARG A 19 14.02 -28.91 15.74
N MET A 20 13.00 -28.12 16.02
CA MET A 20 12.96 -26.79 15.40
C MET A 20 14.23 -26.06 15.82
N ARG A 21 15.15 -25.91 14.88
CA ARG A 21 16.43 -25.21 15.13
C ARG A 21 16.06 -23.76 15.40
N LYS A 22 16.70 -23.11 16.39
CA LYS A 22 16.44 -21.71 16.77
C LYS A 22 16.33 -20.74 15.58
N ALA A 23 16.97 -21.05 14.45
CA ALA A 23 16.88 -20.34 13.19
C ALA A 23 15.48 -20.32 12.52
N GLU A 24 14.68 -21.38 12.63
CA GLU A 24 13.35 -21.46 12.02
C GLU A 24 12.34 -20.58 12.77
N PHE A 25 12.41 -20.56 14.11
CA PHE A 25 11.63 -19.63 14.93
C PHE A 25 11.99 -18.16 14.65
N PHE A 26 13.28 -17.86 14.52
CA PHE A 26 13.71 -16.50 14.16
C PHE A 26 13.20 -16.07 12.79
N LEU A 27 13.16 -16.97 11.81
CA LEU A 27 12.68 -16.66 10.46
C LEU A 27 11.17 -16.39 10.44
N ILE A 28 10.38 -17.16 11.21
CA ILE A 28 8.94 -16.91 11.36
C ILE A 28 8.71 -15.55 12.04
N ILE A 29 9.45 -15.24 13.11
CA ILE A 29 9.35 -13.95 13.82
C ILE A 29 9.75 -12.77 12.90
N LEU A 30 10.80 -12.92 12.11
CA LEU A 30 11.23 -11.92 11.13
C LEU A 30 10.17 -11.69 10.04
N LEU A 31 9.54 -12.76 9.54
CA LEU A 31 8.46 -12.64 8.56
C LEU A 31 7.24 -11.90 9.12
N THR A 32 6.91 -12.12 10.39
CA THR A 32 5.81 -11.41 11.06
C THR A 32 6.14 -9.94 11.39
N LEU A 33 7.43 -9.60 11.59
CA LEU A 33 7.87 -8.23 11.87
C LEU A 33 8.03 -7.40 10.59
N ALA A 34 8.29 -8.04 9.45
CA ALA A 34 8.49 -7.36 8.16
C ALA A 34 7.18 -7.03 7.43
N SER A 35 6.02 -7.38 7.98
CA SER A 35 4.73 -7.00 7.40
C SER A 35 4.45 -5.54 7.77
N SER A 36 4.85 -4.58 6.92
CA SER A 36 4.28 -3.23 7.01
C SER A 36 2.75 -3.36 6.85
N ALA A 37 2.03 -3.05 7.92
CA ALA A 37 0.62 -3.36 8.04
C ALA A 37 -0.20 -2.27 7.34
N PHE A 38 -0.43 -2.46 6.04
CA PHE A 38 -1.49 -1.75 5.34
C PHE A 38 -2.82 -2.10 6.01
N VAL A 39 -3.53 -1.09 6.52
CA VAL A 39 -4.86 -1.25 7.14
C VAL A 39 -5.95 -0.71 6.23
N PRO A 40 -7.13 -1.33 6.13
CA PRO A 40 -8.22 -0.77 5.36
C PRO A 40 -8.75 0.51 6.06
N PRO A 41 -8.87 1.64 5.36
CA PRO A 41 -9.53 2.82 5.91
C PRO A 41 -11.03 2.57 6.11
N ARG A 42 -11.68 3.44 6.89
CA ARG A 42 -13.13 3.34 7.09
C ARG A 42 -13.84 4.01 5.92
N VAL A 43 -14.60 3.22 5.16
CA VAL A 43 -15.45 3.72 4.06
C VAL A 43 -16.80 4.15 4.62
N PHE A 44 -17.28 5.32 4.22
CA PHE A 44 -18.58 5.86 4.60
C PHE A 44 -19.61 5.72 3.49
N ASP A 45 -19.20 6.05 2.27
CA ASP A 45 -20.10 6.19 1.15
C ASP A 45 -19.42 5.81 -0.15
N GLN A 46 -20.24 5.37 -1.11
CA GLN A 46 -19.81 4.94 -2.43
C GLN A 46 -20.87 5.34 -3.45
N ASP A 47 -20.47 6.17 -4.41
CA ASP A 47 -21.34 6.63 -5.48
C ASP A 47 -20.82 6.12 -6.82
N ASP A 48 -21.69 5.47 -7.59
CA ASP A 48 -21.44 5.15 -8.99
C ASP A 48 -21.92 6.31 -9.86
N LEU A 49 -20.98 6.96 -10.53
CA LEU A 49 -21.20 8.12 -11.38
C LEU A 49 -21.23 7.67 -12.85
N GLY A 50 -22.23 8.16 -13.60
CA GLY A 50 -22.43 7.84 -15.01
C GLY A 50 -23.43 6.71 -15.25
N ASP A 51 -23.68 6.44 -16.54
CA ASP A 51 -24.79 5.61 -16.99
C ASP A 51 -24.61 4.11 -16.68
N ILE A 52 -25.73 3.43 -16.43
CA ILE A 52 -25.79 2.00 -16.03
C ILE A 52 -25.27 1.06 -17.14
N ILE A 53 -25.17 1.54 -18.39
CA ILE A 53 -24.68 0.75 -19.54
C ILE A 53 -23.17 0.47 -19.49
N PHE A 54 -22.41 1.22 -18.70
CA PHE A 54 -20.97 1.03 -18.59
C PHE A 54 -20.61 0.00 -17.52
N LYS A 55 -19.43 -0.63 -17.67
CA LYS A 55 -18.93 -1.65 -16.75
C LYS A 55 -18.61 -1.07 -15.38
N GLU A 56 -18.72 -1.88 -14.33
CA GLU A 56 -18.44 -1.42 -12.97
C GLU A 56 -16.99 -1.72 -12.54
N PHE A 57 -16.47 -0.86 -11.65
CA PHE A 57 -15.22 -1.11 -10.95
C PHE A 57 -15.45 -1.86 -9.64
N THR A 58 -14.58 -2.83 -9.39
CA THR A 58 -14.26 -3.33 -8.06
C THR A 58 -12.99 -2.63 -7.59
N TYR A 59 -12.87 -2.36 -6.29
CA TYR A 59 -11.67 -1.71 -5.77
C TYR A 59 -11.29 -2.25 -4.39
N SER A 60 -10.03 -2.03 -4.03
CA SER A 60 -9.52 -2.24 -2.68
C SER A 60 -8.63 -1.07 -2.30
N ILE A 61 -8.86 -0.52 -1.11
CA ILE A 61 -8.06 0.57 -0.54
C ILE A 61 -7.40 0.10 0.75
N ALA A 62 -6.14 0.47 0.93
CA ALA A 62 -5.41 0.21 2.16
C ALA A 62 -4.41 1.35 2.42
N ILE A 63 -4.14 1.66 3.68
CA ILE A 63 -3.25 2.75 4.08
C ILE A 63 -2.09 2.22 4.92
N ASP A 64 -0.88 2.68 4.61
CA ASP A 64 0.26 2.63 5.51
C ASP A 64 0.28 3.93 6.34
N CYS A 65 -0.10 3.82 7.61
CA CYS A 65 -0.16 4.99 8.51
C CYS A 65 1.23 5.57 8.83
N ASN A 66 2.30 4.78 8.73
CA ASN A 66 3.65 5.24 9.04
C ASN A 66 4.27 6.00 7.87
N GLU A 67 4.16 5.43 6.68
CA GLU A 67 4.69 6.05 5.45
C GLU A 67 3.73 7.09 4.87
N SER A 68 2.51 7.16 5.39
CA SER A 68 1.45 8.06 4.91
C SER A 68 1.12 7.79 3.43
N ILE A 69 1.02 6.50 3.08
CA ILE A 69 0.76 6.04 1.70
C ILE A 69 -0.62 5.37 1.65
N LEU A 70 -1.47 5.84 0.74
CA LEU A 70 -2.71 5.18 0.37
C LEU A 70 -2.50 4.32 -0.87
N LYS A 71 -2.64 3.01 -0.71
CA LYS A 71 -2.65 2.03 -1.79
C LYS A 71 -4.06 1.83 -2.30
N VAL A 72 -4.24 1.94 -3.61
CA VAL A 72 -5.52 1.69 -4.29
C VAL A 72 -5.29 0.62 -5.34
N MET A 73 -6.10 -0.44 -5.33
CA MET A 73 -6.12 -1.48 -6.35
C MET A 73 -7.45 -1.43 -7.08
N VAL A 74 -7.41 -1.18 -8.38
CA VAL A 74 -8.58 -1.09 -9.26
C VAL A 74 -8.70 -2.39 -10.06
N MET A 75 -9.88 -2.99 -9.97
CA MET A 75 -10.21 -4.27 -10.59
C MET A 75 -11.54 -4.15 -11.34
N ASN A 76 -11.80 -5.09 -12.23
CA ASN A 76 -13.13 -5.27 -12.82
C ASN A 76 -13.97 -6.26 -12.00
N GLU A 77 -15.20 -6.50 -12.45
CA GLU A 77 -16.13 -7.48 -11.84
C GLU A 77 -15.57 -8.91 -11.79
N SER A 78 -14.61 -9.24 -12.66
CA SER A 78 -13.92 -10.54 -12.68
C SER A 78 -12.66 -10.58 -11.79
N ASN A 79 -12.45 -9.57 -10.93
CA ASN A 79 -11.26 -9.40 -10.09
C ASN A 79 -9.93 -9.35 -10.88
N MET A 80 -9.98 -8.94 -12.15
CA MET A 80 -8.77 -8.70 -12.94
C MET A 80 -8.33 -7.24 -12.80
N PRO A 81 -7.02 -6.97 -12.70
CA PRO A 81 -6.52 -5.60 -12.58
C PRO A 81 -6.85 -4.77 -13.83
N VAL A 82 -7.22 -3.52 -13.62
CA VAL A 82 -7.54 -2.58 -14.71
C VAL A 82 -6.40 -1.60 -14.90
N GLU A 83 -5.66 -1.71 -16.01
CA GLU A 83 -4.62 -0.76 -16.42
C GLU A 83 -5.20 0.53 -17.00
N GLY A 84 -4.55 1.68 -16.79
CA GLY A 84 -4.94 2.97 -17.38
C GLY A 84 -6.17 3.64 -16.78
N ALA A 85 -6.73 3.13 -15.68
CA ALA A 85 -7.74 3.86 -14.90
C ALA A 85 -7.07 5.01 -14.15
N THR A 86 -7.67 6.20 -14.18
CA THR A 86 -7.16 7.34 -13.43
C THR A 86 -7.79 7.40 -12.05
N THR A 87 -6.96 7.55 -11.03
CA THR A 87 -7.37 7.69 -9.63
C THR A 87 -7.06 9.10 -9.16
N TYR A 88 -8.05 9.78 -8.59
CA TYR A 88 -7.94 11.13 -8.04
C TYR A 88 -8.20 11.07 -6.54
N LEU A 89 -7.32 11.69 -5.75
CA LEU A 89 -7.49 11.80 -4.31
C LEU A 89 -7.77 13.25 -3.93
N GLN A 90 -8.86 13.46 -3.18
CA GLN A 90 -9.34 14.78 -2.76
C GLN A 90 -9.52 14.84 -1.25
N TYR A 91 -9.29 16.03 -0.67
CA TYR A 91 -9.42 16.29 0.77
C TYR A 91 -10.61 17.20 1.05
N LEU A 92 -11.56 16.73 1.86
CA LEU A 92 -12.87 17.34 2.06
C LEU A 92 -12.90 18.33 3.23
N GLU A 93 -11.89 19.20 3.38
CA GLU A 93 -11.85 20.16 4.50
C GLU A 93 -12.22 21.59 4.11
N ASN A 94 -11.96 22.09 2.89
CA ASN A 94 -12.28 23.49 2.54
C ASN A 94 -12.53 23.82 1.05
N SER A 95 -12.17 22.97 0.09
CA SER A 95 -12.37 23.29 -1.34
C SER A 95 -12.23 22.10 -2.31
N ASN A 96 -12.31 20.85 -1.82
CA ASN A 96 -12.02 19.62 -2.57
C ASN A 96 -10.80 19.73 -3.51
N PRO A 97 -9.65 20.24 -3.05
CA PRO A 97 -8.47 20.29 -3.92
C PRO A 97 -8.07 18.87 -4.30
N ILE A 98 -7.76 18.67 -5.58
CA ILE A 98 -7.13 17.43 -6.05
C ILE A 98 -5.70 17.42 -5.51
N ILE A 99 -5.40 16.43 -4.69
CA ILE A 99 -4.09 16.29 -4.03
C ILE A 99 -3.16 15.48 -4.91
N SER A 100 -3.69 14.43 -5.54
CA SER A 100 -2.93 13.56 -6.42
C SER A 100 -3.82 12.96 -7.50
N ARG A 101 -3.19 12.72 -8.66
CA ARG A 101 -3.78 12.10 -9.84
C ARG A 101 -2.80 11.08 -10.38
N ILE A 102 -3.18 9.80 -10.42
CA ILE A 102 -2.29 8.71 -10.84
C ILE A 102 -3.06 7.74 -11.73
N SER A 103 -2.46 7.33 -12.84
CA SER A 103 -2.99 6.28 -13.71
C SER A 103 -2.51 4.90 -13.25
N THR A 104 -3.41 3.92 -13.24
CA THR A 104 -3.07 2.55 -12.84
C THR A 104 -2.11 1.90 -13.85
N PRO A 105 -1.01 1.28 -13.40
CA PRO A 105 -0.16 0.46 -14.26
C PRO A 105 -0.80 -0.91 -14.52
N LYS A 106 -0.09 -1.80 -15.22
CA LYS A 106 -0.55 -3.17 -15.57
C LYS A 106 -1.09 -4.01 -14.41
N ASN A 107 -0.59 -3.77 -13.20
CA ASN A 107 -1.04 -4.49 -11.99
C ASN A 107 -2.31 -3.88 -11.35
N GLY A 108 -2.87 -2.82 -11.94
CA GLY A 108 -4.07 -2.13 -11.45
C GLY A 108 -3.86 -1.37 -10.13
N THR A 109 -2.62 -1.21 -9.64
CA THR A 109 -2.35 -0.66 -8.31
C THR A 109 -1.67 0.70 -8.38
N THR A 110 -2.27 1.71 -7.74
CA THR A 110 -1.66 3.03 -7.51
C THR A 110 -1.28 3.23 -6.04
N LEU A 111 -0.29 4.08 -5.81
CA LEU A 111 0.17 4.51 -4.49
C LEU A 111 0.09 6.03 -4.42
N HIS A 112 -0.76 6.55 -3.56
CA HIS A 112 -0.91 7.99 -3.32
C HIS A 112 -0.17 8.39 -2.06
N GLN A 113 0.76 9.32 -2.17
CA GLN A 113 1.40 9.94 -1.00
C GLN A 113 0.43 10.94 -0.38
N LEU A 114 0.16 10.80 0.92
CA LEU A 114 -0.68 11.73 1.67
C LEU A 114 0.16 12.93 2.17
N PRO A 115 -0.40 14.16 2.14
CA PRO A 115 0.32 15.38 2.49
C PRO A 115 0.48 15.56 4.00
N GLY A 116 1.59 15.08 4.57
CA GLY A 116 1.90 15.24 5.99
C GLY A 116 1.62 13.99 6.80
N ASN A 117 1.32 14.15 8.10
CA ASN A 117 1.21 13.02 9.03
C ASN A 117 -0.26 12.57 9.19
N THR A 118 -0.54 11.32 8.85
CA THR A 118 -1.87 10.68 8.91
C THR A 118 -2.53 10.75 10.30
N LYS A 119 -1.74 10.84 11.38
CA LYS A 119 -2.25 10.97 12.75
C LYS A 119 -3.05 12.27 13.00
N TYR A 120 -2.81 13.29 12.19
CA TYR A 120 -3.48 14.59 12.30
C TYR A 120 -4.56 14.81 11.22
N MET A 121 -4.70 13.89 10.26
CA MET A 121 -5.63 13.98 9.14
C MET A 121 -6.99 13.37 9.51
N ARG A 122 -7.84 14.14 10.20
CA ARG A 122 -9.15 13.66 10.67
C ARG A 122 -10.32 13.96 9.74
N SER A 123 -10.09 14.74 8.68
CA SER A 123 -11.15 15.03 7.72
C SER A 123 -11.45 13.84 6.79
N ARG A 124 -12.52 13.98 6.02
CA ARG A 124 -12.92 13.01 5.00
C ARG A 124 -12.10 13.17 3.73
N TRP A 125 -11.95 12.06 3.02
CA TRP A 125 -11.25 11.95 1.77
C TRP A 125 -12.21 11.39 0.72
N THR A 126 -12.04 11.82 -0.52
CA THR A 126 -12.73 11.22 -1.67
C THR A 126 -11.70 10.64 -2.62
N LEU A 127 -11.86 9.37 -2.96
CA LEU A 127 -11.15 8.73 -4.06
C LEU A 127 -12.12 8.63 -5.24
N LEU A 128 -11.80 9.28 -6.34
CA LEU A 128 -12.54 9.17 -7.60
C LEU A 128 -11.74 8.30 -8.57
N ILE A 129 -12.39 7.31 -9.17
CA ILE A 129 -11.82 6.39 -10.15
C ILE A 129 -12.53 6.60 -11.48
N GLU A 130 -11.79 6.86 -12.55
CA GLU A 130 -12.32 7.10 -13.89
C GLU A 130 -11.58 6.26 -14.94
N LYS A 131 -12.31 5.71 -15.90
CA LYS A 131 -11.76 5.14 -17.13
C LYS A 131 -12.81 5.12 -18.22
N GLU A 132 -12.42 5.40 -19.45
CA GLU A 132 -13.29 5.24 -20.60
C GLU A 132 -13.83 3.81 -20.70
N GLY A 133 -15.15 3.68 -20.91
CA GLY A 133 -15.86 2.40 -20.97
C GLY A 133 -16.26 1.80 -19.62
N TYR A 134 -16.00 2.51 -18.51
CA TYR A 134 -16.42 2.15 -17.15
C TYR A 134 -17.24 3.27 -16.51
N ARG A 135 -18.11 2.91 -15.58
CA ARG A 135 -18.77 3.88 -14.70
C ARG A 135 -17.74 4.45 -13.74
N SER A 136 -17.69 5.77 -13.61
CA SER A 136 -16.82 6.41 -12.63
C SER A 136 -17.29 6.03 -11.23
N LYS A 137 -16.36 5.87 -10.29
CA LYS A 137 -16.69 5.50 -8.91
C LYS A 137 -16.08 6.49 -7.94
N ALA A 138 -16.90 7.08 -7.07
CA ALA A 138 -16.46 7.96 -6.00
C ALA A 138 -16.61 7.25 -4.65
N VAL A 139 -15.53 7.23 -3.86
CA VAL A 139 -15.46 6.55 -2.58
C VAL A 139 -15.08 7.54 -1.50
N GLN A 140 -15.95 7.72 -0.52
CA GLN A 140 -15.67 8.58 0.65
C GLN A 140 -15.17 7.73 1.82
N PHE A 141 -14.04 8.14 2.41
CA PHE A 141 -13.43 7.43 3.54
C PHE A 141 -12.72 8.38 4.51
N ASP A 142 -12.39 7.90 5.71
CA ASP A 142 -11.46 8.56 6.62
C ASP A 142 -10.27 7.65 6.98
N LEU A 143 -9.33 8.25 7.70
CA LEU A 143 -8.11 7.59 8.15
C LEU A 143 -8.21 7.16 9.63
N ALA A 144 -9.41 6.88 10.14
CA ALA A 144 -9.63 6.55 11.55
C ALA A 144 -8.67 5.48 12.11
N PRO A 145 -8.33 4.40 11.39
CA PRO A 145 -7.35 3.42 11.88
C PRO A 145 -5.97 4.01 12.20
N CYS A 146 -5.59 5.14 11.59
CA CYS A 146 -4.30 5.80 11.82
C CYS A 146 -4.29 6.73 13.05
N TYR A 147 -5.45 7.12 13.59
CA TYR A 147 -5.54 8.06 14.71
C TYR A 147 -6.48 7.63 15.86
N SER A 148 -7.14 6.47 15.79
CA SER A 148 -8.15 6.02 16.76
C SER A 148 -7.63 5.89 18.20
N ASN A 149 -6.33 5.68 18.40
CA ASN A 149 -5.71 5.53 19.72
C ASN A 149 -5.03 6.81 20.25
N TRP A 150 -5.14 7.94 19.53
CA TRP A 150 -4.46 9.19 19.89
C TRP A 150 -5.44 10.25 20.39
N THR A 151 -5.26 10.67 21.64
CA THR A 151 -5.79 11.93 22.15
C THR A 151 -5.06 13.06 21.42
N MET A 152 -5.81 13.93 20.74
CA MET A 152 -5.24 15.04 19.99
C MET A 152 -4.55 15.99 20.98
N PRO A 153 -3.32 16.47 20.71
CA PRO A 153 -2.80 17.61 21.45
C PRO A 153 -3.78 18.79 21.26
N PRO A 154 -3.97 19.64 22.27
CA PRO A 154 -4.89 20.78 22.19
C PRO A 154 -4.52 21.64 20.97
N TYR A 155 -5.52 21.98 20.16
CA TYR A 155 -5.35 22.90 19.04
C TYR A 155 -4.88 24.25 19.58
N ILE A 156 -3.68 24.67 19.19
CA ILE A 156 -3.18 26.01 19.44
C ILE A 156 -3.46 26.81 18.17
N PRO A 157 -4.44 27.74 18.16
CA PRO A 157 -4.68 28.57 17.00
C PRO A 157 -3.40 29.34 16.65
N PRO A 158 -3.12 29.58 15.37
CA PRO A 158 -1.98 30.39 14.97
C PRO A 158 -2.08 31.75 15.67
N VAL A 159 -1.01 32.15 16.37
CA VAL A 159 -0.92 33.46 17.00
C VAL A 159 -0.97 34.49 15.88
N ILE A 160 -2.11 35.16 15.73
CA ILE A 160 -2.25 36.31 14.85
C ILE A 160 -1.32 37.37 15.44
N LYS A 161 -0.15 37.55 14.82
CA LYS A 161 0.70 38.69 15.16
C LYS A 161 -0.14 39.94 14.90
N PRO A 162 -0.27 40.87 15.87
CA PRO A 162 -0.98 42.11 15.63
C PRO A 162 -0.36 42.78 14.42
N LYS A 163 -1.19 43.05 13.41
CA LYS A 163 -0.83 43.88 12.27
C LYS A 163 -0.48 45.24 12.87
N ASN A 164 0.80 45.64 12.83
CA ASN A 164 1.21 46.99 13.21
C ASN A 164 0.50 47.94 12.25
N ASN A 165 -0.64 48.48 12.69
CA ASN A 165 -1.28 49.62 12.06
C ASN A 165 -0.43 50.85 12.37
N THR A 166 0.64 51.05 11.58
CA THR A 166 1.18 52.38 11.39
C THR A 166 0.28 53.05 10.37
N GLY A 167 -0.71 53.80 10.86
CA GLY A 167 -1.52 54.67 10.03
C GLY A 167 -0.64 55.74 9.40
N ASN A 168 -0.66 55.80 8.07
CA ASN A 168 -0.46 57.04 7.33
C ASN A 168 -1.60 57.12 6.32
N GLU A 169 -2.65 57.83 6.74
CA GLU A 169 -3.71 58.29 5.86
C GLU A 169 -3.11 59.32 4.91
N THR A 170 -2.81 58.94 3.67
CA THR A 170 -2.69 59.90 2.58
C THR A 170 -4.02 59.92 1.85
N HIS A 171 -4.80 60.96 2.13
CA HIS A 171 -6.08 61.29 1.51
C HIS A 171 -5.89 61.44 -0.01
N ILE A 172 -6.48 60.55 -0.83
CA ILE A 172 -6.60 60.74 -2.27
C ILE A 172 -8.04 61.21 -2.55
N PRO A 173 -8.27 62.36 -3.22
CA PRO A 173 -9.62 62.85 -3.49
C PRO A 173 -10.32 61.97 -4.53
N ALA A 174 -11.63 61.80 -4.34
CA ALA A 174 -12.51 61.18 -5.31
C ALA A 174 -12.60 62.03 -6.59
N GLU A 175 -12.36 61.42 -7.74
CA GLU A 175 -12.87 61.92 -9.01
C GLU A 175 -13.67 60.84 -9.73
N ASN A 176 -14.87 61.26 -10.09
CA ASN A 176 -15.95 60.51 -10.71
C ASN A 176 -15.66 60.38 -12.21
N LYS A 177 -15.70 59.18 -12.79
CA LYS A 177 -16.16 59.01 -14.18
C LYS A 177 -16.50 57.56 -14.50
N THR A 178 -17.78 57.38 -14.78
CA THR A 178 -18.42 56.32 -15.55
C THR A 178 -17.65 56.00 -16.82
N THR A 179 -17.40 54.72 -17.10
CA THR A 179 -17.22 54.21 -18.47
C THR A 179 -17.66 52.75 -18.48
N ASP A 180 -18.78 52.49 -19.15
CA ASP A 180 -19.14 51.18 -19.69
C ASP A 180 -17.97 50.63 -20.49
N ASN A 181 -17.61 49.35 -20.30
CA ASN A 181 -17.25 48.49 -21.41
C ASN A 181 -17.13 47.02 -21.00
N GLN A 182 -17.64 46.19 -21.92
CA GLN A 182 -17.58 44.74 -21.95
C GLN A 182 -16.18 44.19 -21.65
N SER A 183 -16.14 43.13 -20.84
CA SER A 183 -15.16 42.05 -20.94
C SER A 183 -15.88 40.78 -20.49
N GLY A 184 -16.03 39.74 -21.32
CA GLY A 184 -14.95 39.11 -22.06
C GLY A 184 -14.34 38.05 -21.15
N TRP A 185 -15.11 36.98 -20.90
CA TRP A 185 -14.63 35.83 -20.13
C TRP A 185 -13.53 35.15 -20.95
N ASN A 186 -12.28 35.40 -20.57
CA ASN A 186 -11.10 34.81 -21.17
C ASN A 186 -10.62 33.71 -20.21
N PRO A 187 -10.81 32.41 -20.50
CA PRO A 187 -10.08 31.38 -19.79
C PRO A 187 -8.62 31.46 -20.24
N ALA A 188 -7.74 31.87 -19.33
CA ALA A 188 -6.32 31.81 -19.54
C ALA A 188 -5.92 30.35 -19.79
N ASN A 189 -5.62 30.04 -21.04
CA ASN A 189 -4.77 28.94 -21.46
C ASN A 189 -3.45 29.04 -20.68
N GLN A 190 -3.31 28.22 -19.63
CA GLN A 190 -1.98 27.81 -19.19
C GLN A 190 -1.64 26.52 -19.90
N THR A 191 -1.05 26.70 -21.08
CA THR A 191 -0.10 25.76 -21.66
C THR A 191 1.05 25.69 -20.67
N GLN A 192 1.09 24.64 -19.84
CA GLN A 192 2.25 24.38 -19.01
C GLN A 192 3.28 23.70 -19.90
N ASP A 193 4.22 24.54 -20.30
CA ASP A 193 5.43 24.26 -21.05
C ASP A 193 6.23 23.12 -20.40
N ASN A 194 6.83 22.33 -21.27
CA ASN A 194 7.74 21.26 -20.92
C ASN A 194 8.94 21.85 -20.19
N SER A 195 9.11 21.51 -18.91
CA SER A 195 10.41 21.56 -18.27
C SER A 195 10.83 20.12 -17.97
N ASP A 196 11.57 19.59 -18.94
CA ASP A 196 12.55 18.52 -18.77
C ASP A 196 13.58 18.95 -17.71
N ASP A 197 13.22 18.85 -16.44
CA ASP A 197 14.22 18.64 -15.40
C ASP A 197 14.40 17.14 -15.25
N GLY A 198 15.42 16.63 -15.94
CA GLY A 198 15.91 15.27 -15.83
C GLY A 198 16.29 14.97 -14.38
N ILE A 199 15.32 14.43 -13.62
CA ILE A 199 15.61 13.74 -12.38
C ILE A 199 16.31 12.45 -12.77
N ASN A 200 17.62 12.44 -12.59
CA ASN A 200 18.47 11.28 -12.68
C ASN A 200 18.09 10.30 -11.55
N VAL A 201 17.12 9.41 -11.80
CA VAL A 201 16.71 8.34 -10.87
C VAL A 201 17.59 7.11 -11.08
N ASP A 202 18.91 7.28 -11.00
CA ASP A 202 19.85 6.16 -10.81
C ASP A 202 20.06 5.85 -9.32
N GLY A 203 19.04 6.11 -8.50
CA GLY A 203 18.90 5.57 -7.14
C GLY A 203 18.40 4.15 -7.20
N ILE A 204 19.19 3.25 -7.79
CA ILE A 204 18.79 1.87 -8.06
C ILE A 204 18.35 1.19 -6.76
N GLN A 205 17.11 0.73 -6.79
CA GLN A 205 16.38 -0.05 -5.79
C GLN A 205 16.99 -1.48 -5.65
N TRP A 206 18.29 -1.58 -5.31
CA TRP A 206 19.00 -2.86 -5.13
C TRP A 206 18.66 -3.56 -3.81
N ILE A 207 18.06 -2.85 -2.84
CA ILE A 207 17.76 -3.38 -1.51
C ILE A 207 16.92 -4.67 -1.58
N PRO A 208 15.81 -4.76 -2.34
CA PRO A 208 15.07 -6.02 -2.46
C PRO A 208 15.88 -7.14 -3.13
N VAL A 209 16.75 -6.81 -4.09
CA VAL A 209 17.58 -7.81 -4.79
C VAL A 209 18.65 -8.39 -3.87
N ILE A 210 19.30 -7.55 -3.05
CA ILE A 210 20.31 -7.99 -2.08
C ILE A 210 19.68 -8.89 -1.02
N VAL A 211 18.50 -8.53 -0.49
CA VAL A 211 17.78 -9.37 0.49
C VAL A 211 17.43 -10.74 -0.12
N LEU A 212 16.99 -10.78 -1.36
CA LEU A 212 16.64 -12.01 -2.06
C LEU A 212 17.87 -12.89 -2.32
N ILE A 213 19.01 -12.31 -2.69
CA ILE A 213 20.30 -13.01 -2.83
C ILE A 213 20.76 -13.59 -1.48
N VAL A 214 20.65 -12.84 -0.39
CA VAL A 214 21.04 -13.33 0.95
C VAL A 214 20.17 -14.52 1.36
N ILE A 215 18.85 -14.45 1.14
CA ILE A 215 17.93 -15.56 1.40
C ILE A 215 18.32 -16.80 0.57
N LEU A 216 18.59 -16.62 -0.74
CA LEU A 216 19.02 -17.72 -1.61
C LEU A 216 20.36 -18.35 -1.16
N LEU A 217 21.32 -17.54 -0.70
CA LEU A 217 22.60 -18.04 -0.17
C LEU A 217 22.42 -18.83 1.13
N ILE A 218 21.51 -18.41 2.00
CA ILE A 218 21.16 -19.15 3.23
C ILE A 218 20.55 -20.50 2.87
N ILE A 219 19.59 -20.52 1.93
CA ILE A 219 18.96 -21.76 1.44
C ILE A 219 20.02 -22.69 0.81
N PHE A 220 20.90 -22.16 -0.05
CA PHE A 220 21.94 -22.94 -0.70
C PHE A 220 22.94 -23.55 0.29
N LYS A 221 23.39 -22.77 1.29
CA LYS A 221 24.23 -23.28 2.38
C LYS A 221 23.52 -24.37 3.18
N TYR A 222 22.21 -24.23 3.42
CA TYR A 222 21.42 -25.20 4.13
C TYR A 222 21.33 -26.54 3.37
N VAL A 223 20.97 -26.49 2.08
CA VAL A 223 20.88 -27.67 1.21
C VAL A 223 22.23 -28.38 1.06
N LYS A 224 23.33 -27.63 0.91
CA LYS A 224 24.67 -28.24 0.82
C LYS A 224 25.06 -28.98 2.11
N ARG A 225 24.63 -28.47 3.27
CA ARG A 225 24.93 -29.09 4.58
C ARG A 225 24.12 -30.37 4.80
N THR A 226 22.84 -30.42 4.40
CA THR A 226 22.02 -31.64 4.52
C THR A 226 22.53 -32.75 3.60
N ASN A 227 22.94 -32.42 2.38
CA ASN A 227 23.45 -33.38 1.41
C ASN A 227 24.78 -34.03 1.85
N LYS A 228 25.63 -33.30 2.59
CA LYS A 228 26.88 -33.84 3.17
C LYS A 228 26.61 -34.87 4.27
N HIS A 229 25.52 -34.74 5.03
CA HIS A 229 25.16 -35.70 6.06
C HIS A 229 24.57 -37.00 5.48
N ALA A 230 23.80 -36.92 4.40
CA ALA A 230 23.22 -38.10 3.73
C ALA A 230 24.30 -39.04 3.15
N LYS A 231 25.40 -38.49 2.62
CA LYS A 231 26.50 -39.30 2.09
C LYS A 231 27.30 -40.05 3.16
N ASN A 232 27.25 -39.62 4.42
CA ASN A 232 28.02 -40.25 5.50
C ASN A 232 27.23 -41.35 6.24
N THR A 233 25.91 -41.42 6.06
CA THR A 233 25.06 -42.44 6.71
C THR A 233 25.04 -43.78 5.95
N ASN A 234 25.35 -43.78 4.65
CA ASN A 234 25.40 -45.01 3.83
C ASN A 234 26.70 -45.82 3.98
N ARG A 235 27.63 -45.42 4.88
CA ARG A 235 28.93 -46.11 5.04
C ARG A 235 28.99 -47.05 6.26
N ILE A 236 27.95 -47.15 7.08
CA ILE A 236 28.03 -47.87 8.37
C ILE A 236 27.27 -49.22 8.39
N ASP A 237 26.30 -49.49 7.51
CA ASP A 237 25.46 -50.71 7.61
C ASP A 237 25.72 -51.80 6.55
N PHE A 238 26.96 -52.23 6.36
CA PHE A 238 27.24 -53.46 5.58
C PHE A 238 28.17 -54.48 6.25
N SER A 239 28.52 -54.29 7.53
CA SER A 239 29.45 -55.17 8.24
C SER A 239 28.82 -56.16 9.24
N SER A 240 27.54 -56.07 9.60
CA SER A 240 26.98 -56.91 10.69
C SER A 240 26.11 -58.09 10.22
N SER A 241 25.69 -58.17 8.96
CA SER A 241 24.71 -59.18 8.52
C SER A 241 25.30 -60.55 8.09
N ARG A 242 26.62 -60.78 8.17
CA ARG A 242 27.25 -62.05 7.72
C ARG A 242 27.46 -63.12 8.80
N LEU A 243 27.06 -62.89 10.06
CA LEU A 243 27.40 -63.80 11.16
C LEU A 243 26.25 -64.62 11.76
N TYR A 244 25.02 -64.51 11.27
CA TYR A 244 23.85 -65.15 11.92
C TYR A 244 23.24 -66.39 11.24
N TRP A 245 23.90 -66.98 10.23
CA TRP A 245 23.39 -68.19 9.55
C TRP A 245 24.15 -69.49 9.85
N ARG A 246 25.04 -69.52 10.85
CA ARG A 246 25.88 -70.71 11.11
C ARG A 246 25.62 -71.42 12.45
N LYS A 247 24.36 -71.51 12.89
CA LYS A 247 24.01 -72.31 14.08
C LYS A 247 22.57 -72.86 14.08
N ARG A 248 22.22 -73.67 13.08
CA ARG A 248 21.14 -74.68 13.20
C ARG A 248 21.44 -75.89 12.32
N LYS A 249 22.33 -76.76 12.80
CA LYS A 249 22.37 -78.20 12.50
C LYS A 249 22.98 -78.92 13.70
N LYS A 250 22.11 -79.39 14.59
CA LYS A 250 22.24 -80.63 15.37
C LYS A 250 20.89 -80.87 16.04
#